data_AF-A0A1F6PDN0-F1
#
_entry.id   AF-A0A1F6PDN0-F1
#
_cell.length_a   1.000
_cell.length_b   1.000
_cell.length_c   1.000
_cell.angle_alpha   90.00
_cell.angle_beta   90.00
_cell.angle_gamma   90.00
#
_symmetry.space_group_name_H-M   'P 1'
#
loop_
_entity.id
_entity.type
_entity.pdbx_description
1 polymer ?
#
loop_
_entity_poly.entity_id
_entity_poly.type
_entity_poly.pdbx_seq_one_letter_code
_entity_poly.pdbx_strand_id
1 'polypeptide(L)'
;MNEIDNYIRQIVAQHTPNITYIVQNKINELLPHINVWANGHKYNLKLSGSLAKGTGITGTTDIDFFISLDPSVSTCNTLENVYNTLRNRFNGAGYVTREQNVSIGINHSGLKIDIVAGVKHHPLGFDHSIWKRKAQKWTKTNVDEHIKFVKQSGRIFDIRVIKIWRKLMGLDFPSFYLELSVIEALKGRSLLSLSPSENFVQVMNYLANDFVDKVIVDPANENNEVSEELTNIEKQAIKDAAKASLRSAWDHVIY
;
A
#
# COMPACT_ATOMS: atom_id res chain seq x y z
N MET A 1 -6.66 -1.64 -31.35
CA MET A 1 -6.88 -1.30 -29.93
C MET A 1 -8.26 -0.67 -29.86
N ASN A 2 -9.17 -1.16 -29.02
CA ASN A 2 -10.55 -0.70 -29.00
C ASN A 2 -10.64 0.70 -28.32
N GLU A 3 -11.71 1.45 -28.59
CA GLU A 3 -11.89 2.82 -28.07
C GLU A 3 -11.92 2.88 -26.54
N ILE A 4 -12.48 1.85 -25.91
CA ILE A 4 -12.58 1.71 -24.45
C ILE A 4 -11.19 1.58 -23.81
N ASP A 5 -10.30 0.78 -24.39
CA ASP A 5 -8.94 0.61 -23.90
C ASP A 5 -8.17 1.93 -23.95
N ASN A 6 -8.38 2.72 -25.02
CA ASN A 6 -7.78 4.05 -25.13
C ASN A 6 -8.34 5.01 -24.07
N TYR A 7 -9.64 4.97 -23.84
CA TYR A 7 -10.30 5.74 -22.78
C TYR A 7 -9.74 5.39 -21.39
N ILE A 8 -9.65 4.10 -21.04
CA ILE A 8 -9.08 3.66 -19.75
C ILE A 8 -7.63 4.14 -19.61
N ARG A 9 -6.82 4.06 -20.67
CA ARG A 9 -5.43 4.56 -20.66
C ARG A 9 -5.35 6.06 -20.37
N GLN A 10 -6.26 6.86 -20.95
CA GLN A 10 -6.33 8.30 -20.69
C GLN A 10 -6.69 8.59 -19.23
N ILE A 11 -7.70 7.92 -18.69
CA ILE A 11 -8.10 8.11 -17.28
C ILE A 11 -6.96 7.72 -16.32
N VAL A 12 -6.27 6.60 -16.58
CA VAL A 12 -5.10 6.19 -15.78
C VAL A 12 -3.97 7.21 -15.86
N ALA A 13 -3.72 7.78 -17.05
CA ALA A 13 -2.69 8.82 -17.20
C ALA A 13 -3.02 10.08 -16.38
N GLN A 14 -4.28 10.52 -16.37
CA GLN A 14 -4.75 11.67 -15.56
C GLN A 14 -4.62 11.41 -14.05
N HIS A 15 -4.79 10.15 -13.63
CA HIS A 15 -4.68 9.74 -12.23
C HIS A 15 -3.28 9.31 -11.81
N THR A 16 -2.28 9.35 -12.71
CA THR A 16 -0.91 8.92 -12.39
C THR A 16 -0.15 10.05 -11.67
N PRO A 17 0.33 9.82 -10.44
CA PRO A 17 1.03 10.86 -9.67
C PRO A 17 2.45 11.10 -10.21
N ASN A 18 2.82 12.37 -10.38
CA ASN A 18 4.21 12.78 -10.60
C ASN A 18 4.82 13.29 -9.29
N ILE A 19 5.46 12.39 -8.55
CA ILE A 19 5.82 12.61 -7.14
C ILE A 19 7.31 12.42 -6.82
N THR A 20 8.15 12.09 -7.80
CA THR A 20 9.58 11.79 -7.56
C THR A 20 10.30 12.94 -6.86
N TYR A 21 10.17 14.16 -7.38
CA TYR A 21 10.79 15.35 -6.78
C TYR A 21 10.20 15.65 -5.39
N ILE A 22 8.88 15.49 -5.23
CA ILE A 22 8.18 15.69 -3.95
C ILE A 22 8.71 14.72 -2.89
N VAL A 23 8.81 13.43 -3.22
CA VAL A 23 9.33 12.41 -2.30
C VAL A 23 10.77 12.70 -1.91
N GLN A 24 11.64 13.07 -2.85
CA GLN A 24 13.03 13.38 -2.55
C GLN A 24 13.17 14.58 -1.61
N ASN A 25 12.38 15.64 -1.82
CA ASN A 25 12.36 16.78 -0.92
C ASN A 25 11.89 16.39 0.48
N LYS A 26 10.83 15.59 0.59
CA LYS A 26 10.32 15.11 1.89
C LYS A 26 11.33 14.22 2.59
N ILE A 27 12.09 13.39 1.88
CA ILE A 27 13.22 12.65 2.46
C ILE A 27 14.21 13.63 3.10
N ASN A 28 14.64 14.66 2.38
CA ASN A 28 15.64 15.62 2.86
C ASN A 28 15.17 16.37 4.12
N GLU A 29 13.88 16.68 4.22
CA GLU A 29 13.29 17.36 5.37
C GLU A 29 13.16 16.44 6.60
N LEU A 30 12.79 15.17 6.40
CA LEU A 30 12.57 14.22 7.51
C LEU A 30 13.88 13.60 8.03
N LEU A 31 14.90 13.48 7.17
CA LEU A 31 16.14 12.78 7.49
C LEU A 31 16.89 13.33 8.71
N PRO A 32 17.02 14.66 8.94
CA PRO A 32 17.64 15.19 10.16
C PRO A 32 16.93 14.75 11.45
N HIS A 33 15.59 14.66 11.42
CA HIS A 33 14.82 14.21 12.58
C HIS A 33 15.02 12.72 12.85
N ILE A 34 15.03 11.91 11.80
CA ILE A 34 15.26 10.46 11.86
C ILE A 34 16.68 10.16 12.34
N ASN A 35 17.69 10.89 11.84
CA ASN A 35 19.09 10.75 12.27
C ASN A 35 19.25 10.95 13.78
N VAL A 36 18.67 12.04 14.31
CA VAL A 36 18.73 12.32 15.76
C VAL A 36 17.99 11.24 16.55
N TRP A 37 16.83 10.79 16.08
CA TRP A 37 16.07 9.74 16.76
C TRP A 37 16.77 8.38 16.74
N ALA A 38 17.41 8.01 15.63
CA ALA A 38 18.14 6.76 15.51
C ALA A 38 19.36 6.71 16.44
N ASN A 39 19.84 7.85 16.95
CA ASN A 39 20.84 7.96 18.01
C ASN A 39 22.08 7.06 17.79
N GLY A 40 22.64 7.09 16.58
CA GLY A 40 23.82 6.32 16.21
C GLY A 40 23.56 4.88 15.73
N HIS A 41 22.33 4.36 15.85
CA HIS A 41 21.96 3.09 15.22
C HIS A 41 21.94 3.22 13.69
N LYS A 42 22.44 2.18 13.00
CA LYS A 42 22.38 2.12 11.55
C LYS A 42 20.94 1.94 11.09
N TYR A 43 20.57 2.64 10.02
CA TYR A 43 19.26 2.51 9.41
C TYR A 43 19.30 2.81 7.91
N ASN A 44 18.25 2.39 7.21
CA ASN A 44 17.96 2.80 5.85
C ASN A 44 16.53 3.36 5.78
N LEU A 45 16.37 4.55 5.22
CA LEU A 45 15.07 5.15 4.93
C LEU A 45 14.71 4.87 3.46
N LYS A 46 13.54 4.26 3.25
CA LYS A 46 13.05 3.94 1.90
C LYS A 46 11.58 4.32 1.73
N LEU A 47 11.23 4.66 0.50
CA LEU A 47 9.84 4.76 0.09
C LEU A 47 9.20 3.36 0.14
N SER A 48 7.98 3.28 0.64
CA SER A 48 7.18 2.06 0.71
C SER A 48 5.77 2.29 0.14
N GLY A 49 4.85 1.38 0.45
CA GLY A 49 3.44 1.51 0.09
C GLY A 49 3.16 1.65 -1.41
N SER A 50 2.06 2.33 -1.74
CA SER A 50 1.53 2.37 -3.11
C SER A 50 2.48 3.13 -4.06
N LEU A 51 3.18 4.15 -3.57
CA LEU A 51 4.13 4.92 -4.39
C LEU A 51 5.35 4.09 -4.74
N ALA A 52 5.94 3.37 -3.78
CA ALA A 52 7.08 2.50 -4.06
C ALA A 52 6.75 1.36 -5.01
N LYS A 53 5.53 0.79 -4.90
CA LYS A 53 5.00 -0.26 -5.79
C LYS A 53 4.67 0.26 -7.20
N GLY A 54 4.51 1.57 -7.35
CA GLY A 54 4.06 2.19 -8.61
C GLY A 54 2.54 2.12 -8.81
N THR A 55 1.77 1.76 -7.79
CA THR A 55 0.30 1.58 -7.84
C THR A 55 -0.46 2.79 -7.29
N GLY A 56 0.24 3.84 -6.85
CA GLY A 56 -0.40 5.07 -6.37
C GLY A 56 -1.21 5.77 -7.45
N ILE A 57 -2.29 6.43 -7.01
CA ILE A 57 -3.16 7.31 -7.80
C ILE A 57 -3.31 8.68 -7.12
N THR A 58 -3.54 9.74 -7.90
CA THR A 58 -3.66 11.12 -7.38
C THR A 58 -4.88 11.31 -6.46
N GLY A 59 -4.68 12.12 -5.41
CA GLY A 59 -5.73 12.52 -4.46
C GLY A 59 -6.07 11.50 -3.37
N THR A 60 -5.56 10.26 -3.43
CA THR A 60 -5.85 9.22 -2.40
C THR A 60 -4.62 8.50 -1.88
N THR A 61 -3.43 8.81 -2.39
CA THR A 61 -2.21 8.09 -2.03
C THR A 61 -1.39 8.91 -1.03
N ASP A 62 -1.10 8.31 0.10
CA ASP A 62 -0.21 8.84 1.12
C ASP A 62 1.26 8.55 0.73
N ILE A 63 2.21 9.30 1.30
CA ILE A 63 3.63 9.01 1.15
C ILE A 63 4.07 8.09 2.29
N ASP A 64 4.25 6.82 1.99
CA ASP A 64 4.72 5.84 2.96
C ASP A 64 6.25 5.78 2.98
N PHE A 65 6.84 6.01 4.15
CA PHE A 65 8.25 5.81 4.43
C PHE A 65 8.46 4.66 5.41
N PHE A 66 9.44 3.82 5.11
CA PHE A 66 9.87 2.75 5.99
C PHE A 66 11.31 2.99 6.44
N ILE A 67 11.52 3.01 7.75
CA ILE A 67 12.84 3.06 8.38
C ILE A 67 13.23 1.64 8.77
N SER A 68 14.15 1.07 8.00
CA SER A 68 14.74 -0.25 8.27
C SER A 68 15.92 -0.09 9.23
N LEU A 69 15.67 -0.37 10.51
CA LEU A 69 16.67 -0.34 11.57
C LEU A 69 17.51 -1.62 11.61
N ASP A 70 18.78 -1.48 11.99
CA ASP A 70 19.69 -2.59 12.24
C ASP A 70 19.23 -3.47 13.43
N PRO A 71 19.50 -4.80 13.42
CA PRO A 71 19.08 -5.69 14.51
C PRO A 71 19.62 -5.31 15.89
N SER A 72 20.75 -4.58 15.96
CA SER A 72 21.33 -4.11 17.22
C SER A 72 20.39 -3.24 18.06
N VAL A 73 19.38 -2.60 17.45
CA VAL A 73 18.34 -1.84 18.18
C VAL A 73 17.61 -2.72 19.20
N SER A 74 17.39 -4.00 18.89
CA SER A 74 16.70 -4.94 19.79
C SER A 74 17.50 -5.26 21.06
N THR A 75 18.77 -4.88 21.15
CA THR A 75 19.59 -5.09 22.35
C THR A 75 19.31 -4.07 23.46
N CYS A 76 18.74 -2.91 23.10
CA CYS A 76 18.51 -1.80 24.02
C CYS A 76 17.10 -1.20 23.94
N ASN A 77 16.24 -1.67 23.02
CA ASN A 77 14.89 -1.16 22.84
C ASN A 77 13.87 -2.27 22.56
N THR A 78 12.65 -2.07 23.04
CA THR A 78 11.47 -2.82 22.59
C THR A 78 10.91 -2.19 21.31
N LEU A 79 10.14 -2.95 20.53
CA LEU A 79 9.47 -2.41 19.33
C LEU A 79 8.43 -1.34 19.66
N GLU A 80 7.78 -1.45 20.83
CA GLU A 80 6.92 -0.41 21.35
C GLU A 80 7.70 0.88 21.64
N ASN A 81 8.89 0.79 22.24
CA ASN A 81 9.75 1.95 22.46
C ASN A 81 10.24 2.56 21.15
N VAL A 82 10.59 1.74 20.15
CA VAL A 82 10.92 2.23 18.79
C VAL A 82 9.77 3.06 18.22
N TYR A 83 8.52 2.57 18.31
CA TYR A 83 7.35 3.32 17.87
C TYR A 83 7.14 4.62 18.67
N ASN A 84 7.12 4.53 20.00
CA ASN A 84 6.81 5.66 20.88
C ASN A 84 7.86 6.76 20.81
N THR A 85 9.15 6.40 20.75
CA THR A 85 10.24 7.38 20.64
C THR A 85 10.27 8.06 19.28
N LEU A 86 9.90 7.36 18.20
CA LEU A 86 9.76 7.96 16.87
C LEU A 86 8.65 9.00 16.88
N ARG A 87 7.49 8.66 17.45
CA ARG A 87 6.35 9.58 17.61
C ARG A 87 6.75 10.81 18.41
N ASN A 88 7.41 10.60 19.55
CA ASN A 88 7.86 11.68 20.42
C ASN A 88 8.90 12.57 19.73
N ARG A 89 9.80 12.02 18.90
CA ARG A 89 10.74 12.81 18.11
C ARG A 89 10.00 13.75 17.16
N PHE A 90 9.04 13.23 16.40
CA PHE A 90 8.31 14.05 15.44
C PHE A 90 7.42 15.10 16.12
N ASN A 91 6.76 14.76 17.23
CA ASN A 91 6.06 15.76 18.05
C ASN A 91 7.00 16.86 18.57
N GLY A 92 8.15 16.47 19.13
CA GLY A 92 9.15 17.41 19.64
C GLY A 92 9.80 18.28 18.55
N ALA A 93 9.75 17.84 17.30
CA ALA A 93 10.17 18.60 16.13
C ALA A 93 9.08 19.52 15.55
N GLY A 94 7.91 19.61 16.19
CA GLY A 94 6.81 20.49 15.79
C GLY A 94 5.82 19.88 14.80
N TYR A 95 5.93 18.60 14.47
CA TYR A 95 4.92 17.91 13.65
C TYR A 95 3.73 17.49 14.51
N VAL A 96 2.52 17.71 14.01
CA VAL A 96 1.32 17.09 14.59
C VAL A 96 1.26 15.64 14.15
N THR A 97 1.54 14.71 15.07
CA THR A 97 1.50 13.28 14.78
C THR A 97 0.13 12.66 15.03
N ARG A 98 -0.24 11.68 14.20
CA ARG A 98 -1.39 10.80 14.35
C ARG A 98 -0.90 9.38 14.56
N GLU A 99 -1.30 8.77 15.66
CA GLU A 99 -0.95 7.38 15.95
C GLU A 99 -1.80 6.40 15.14
N GLN A 100 -1.15 5.63 14.28
CA GLN A 100 -1.80 4.53 13.55
C GLN A 100 -1.38 3.18 14.14
N ASN A 101 -1.95 2.09 13.62
CA ASN A 101 -1.69 0.78 14.19
C ASN A 101 -0.22 0.36 14.06
N VAL A 102 0.42 0.68 12.93
CA VAL A 102 1.82 0.31 12.63
C VAL A 102 2.69 1.50 12.22
N SER A 103 2.09 2.65 11.92
CA SER A 103 2.77 3.87 11.46
C SER A 103 2.50 5.06 12.40
N ILE A 104 3.29 6.10 12.21
CA ILE A 104 3.01 7.45 12.68
C ILE A 104 2.67 8.27 11.44
N GLY A 105 1.45 8.81 11.38
CA GLY A 105 1.04 9.72 10.34
C GLY A 105 1.39 11.16 10.69
N ILE A 106 1.87 11.93 9.72
CA ILE A 106 2.04 13.38 9.81
C ILE A 106 1.40 14.04 8.59
N ASN A 107 0.94 15.28 8.78
CA ASN A 107 0.58 16.16 7.67
C ASN A 107 1.70 17.19 7.50
N HIS A 108 2.32 17.23 6.33
CA HIS A 108 3.41 18.17 6.06
C HIS A 108 3.31 18.73 4.64
N SER A 109 3.24 20.07 4.53
CA SER A 109 3.01 20.79 3.27
C SER A 109 1.77 20.30 2.49
N GLY A 110 0.66 20.00 3.20
CA GLY A 110 -0.57 19.49 2.61
C GLY A 110 -0.53 18.02 2.18
N LEU A 111 0.57 17.31 2.44
CA LEU A 111 0.74 15.89 2.13
C LEU A 111 0.58 15.05 3.39
N LYS A 112 -0.12 13.92 3.25
CA LYS A 112 -0.17 12.86 4.26
C LYS A 112 1.06 11.97 4.10
N ILE A 113 1.79 11.78 5.20
CA ILE A 113 3.02 10.99 5.21
C ILE A 113 2.94 10.00 6.37
N ASP A 114 3.17 8.74 6.07
CA ASP A 114 3.15 7.65 7.03
C ASP A 114 4.56 7.11 7.22
N ILE A 115 5.02 7.09 8.47
CA ILE A 115 6.37 6.65 8.81
C ILE A 115 6.27 5.37 9.66
N VAL A 116 6.82 4.28 9.15
CA VAL A 116 6.90 2.99 9.85
C VAL A 116 8.36 2.71 10.18
N ALA A 117 8.66 2.33 11.42
CA ALA A 117 9.97 1.82 11.80
C ALA A 117 9.89 0.31 12.04
N GLY A 118 10.79 -0.43 11.41
CA GLY A 118 10.94 -1.87 11.61
C GLY A 118 12.38 -2.25 11.90
N VAL A 119 12.57 -3.21 12.79
CA VAL A 119 13.89 -3.72 13.17
C VAL A 119 14.15 -5.01 12.40
N LYS A 120 15.27 -5.06 11.67
CA LYS A 120 15.67 -6.24 10.90
C LYS A 120 15.85 -7.46 11.81
N HIS A 121 15.51 -8.64 11.31
CA HIS A 121 15.84 -9.92 11.96
C HIS A 121 17.32 -10.27 11.79
N HIS A 122 17.93 -9.88 10.67
CA HIS A 122 19.34 -10.14 10.35
C HIS A 122 19.94 -8.96 9.57
N PRO A 123 21.23 -8.59 9.74
CA PRO A 123 21.81 -7.39 9.12
C PRO A 123 21.67 -7.36 7.59
N LEU A 124 21.87 -8.51 6.95
CA LEU A 124 21.74 -8.71 5.50
C LEU A 124 20.34 -9.11 5.04
N GLY A 125 19.40 -9.32 5.98
CA GLY A 125 18.03 -9.70 5.68
C GLY A 125 17.13 -8.51 5.34
N PHE A 126 15.93 -8.84 4.86
CA PHE A 126 14.85 -7.90 4.53
C PHE A 126 13.58 -8.11 5.37
N ASP A 127 13.59 -9.13 6.24
CA ASP A 127 12.53 -9.35 7.20
C ASP A 127 12.70 -8.43 8.40
N HIS A 128 11.60 -7.81 8.82
CA HIS A 128 11.53 -6.90 9.96
C HIS A 128 10.45 -7.32 10.94
N SER A 129 10.67 -6.99 12.21
CA SER A 129 9.59 -6.88 13.18
C SER A 129 9.15 -5.42 13.31
N ILE A 130 7.84 -5.21 13.31
CA ILE A 130 7.21 -3.90 13.57
C ILE A 130 6.24 -4.00 14.74
N TRP A 131 5.98 -2.88 15.41
CA TRP A 131 4.99 -2.80 16.49
C TRP A 131 3.57 -2.65 15.94
N LYS A 132 2.61 -3.43 16.48
CA LYS A 132 1.18 -3.36 16.16
C LYS A 132 0.42 -2.83 17.37
N ARG A 133 0.27 -1.51 17.44
CA ARG A 133 -0.22 -0.74 18.61
C ARG A 133 -1.54 -1.26 19.17
N LYS A 134 -2.55 -1.48 18.31
CA LYS A 134 -3.88 -1.90 18.76
C LYS A 134 -3.89 -3.27 19.43
N ALA A 135 -3.00 -4.17 18.99
CA ALA A 135 -2.90 -5.53 19.51
C ALA A 135 -1.77 -5.70 20.55
N GLN A 136 -1.03 -4.63 20.82
CA GLN A 136 0.13 -4.61 21.72
C GLN A 136 1.10 -5.79 21.52
N LYS A 137 1.36 -6.12 20.24
CA LYS A 137 2.28 -7.19 19.86
C LYS A 137 3.10 -6.79 18.65
N TRP A 138 4.15 -7.55 18.36
CA TRP A 138 4.89 -7.39 17.10
C TRP A 138 4.25 -8.19 15.97
N THR A 139 4.58 -7.82 14.73
CA THR A 139 4.31 -8.65 13.56
C THR A 139 5.51 -8.63 12.61
N LYS A 140 5.70 -9.73 11.89
CA LYS A 140 6.68 -9.83 10.80
C LYS A 140 6.18 -9.05 9.59
N THR A 141 7.08 -8.38 8.88
CA THR A 141 6.82 -7.77 7.58
C THR A 141 8.08 -7.83 6.70
N ASN A 142 7.89 -7.77 5.38
CA ASN A 142 8.97 -7.60 4.41
C ASN A 142 8.49 -6.65 3.30
N VAL A 143 8.79 -5.36 3.48
CA VAL A 143 8.36 -4.30 2.56
C VAL A 143 8.99 -4.48 1.17
N ASP A 144 10.20 -5.02 1.09
CA ASP A 144 10.87 -5.23 -0.19
C ASP A 144 10.19 -6.35 -0.98
N GLU A 145 9.79 -7.44 -0.32
CA GLU A 145 9.04 -8.53 -0.95
C GLU A 145 7.65 -8.06 -1.39
N HIS A 146 6.96 -7.22 -0.60
CA HIS A 146 5.70 -6.61 -1.04
C HIS A 146 5.86 -5.78 -2.31
N ILE A 147 6.90 -4.94 -2.37
CA ILE A 147 7.19 -4.11 -3.55
C ILE A 147 7.52 -4.99 -4.75
N LYS A 148 8.38 -5.99 -4.54
CA LYS A 148 8.82 -6.93 -5.57
C LYS A 148 7.64 -7.72 -6.13
N PHE A 149 6.84 -8.34 -5.26
CA PHE A 149 5.68 -9.14 -5.65
C PHE A 149 4.71 -8.34 -6.53
N VAL A 150 4.34 -7.13 -6.10
CA VAL A 150 3.44 -6.27 -6.86
C VAL A 150 4.06 -5.81 -8.17
N LYS A 151 5.33 -5.37 -8.18
CA LYS A 151 5.99 -4.92 -9.42
C LYS A 151 6.18 -6.05 -10.43
N GLN A 152 6.63 -7.22 -9.97
CA GLN A 152 6.91 -8.37 -10.81
C GLN A 152 5.65 -9.09 -11.30
N SER A 153 4.48 -8.79 -10.72
CA SER A 153 3.20 -9.28 -11.26
C SER A 153 2.91 -8.81 -12.69
N GLY A 154 3.52 -7.69 -13.13
CA GLY A 154 3.18 -7.05 -14.40
C GLY A 154 1.80 -6.37 -14.41
N ARG A 155 1.10 -6.33 -13.26
CA ARG A 155 -0.29 -5.84 -13.14
C ARG A 155 -0.42 -4.43 -12.59
N ILE A 156 0.64 -3.63 -12.57
CA ILE A 156 0.62 -2.26 -12.02
C ILE A 156 -0.46 -1.39 -12.67
N PHE A 157 -0.59 -1.48 -14.01
CA PHE A 157 -1.61 -0.74 -14.74
C PHE A 157 -3.02 -1.19 -14.33
N ASP A 158 -3.29 -2.49 -14.36
CA ASP A 158 -4.58 -3.07 -13.97
C ASP A 158 -4.94 -2.69 -12.52
N ILE A 159 -3.97 -2.74 -11.60
CA ILE A 159 -4.17 -2.31 -10.19
C ILE A 159 -4.59 -0.84 -10.11
N ARG A 160 -3.94 0.05 -10.87
CA ARG A 160 -4.31 1.48 -10.88
C ARG A 160 -5.73 1.69 -11.39
N VAL A 161 -6.13 0.98 -12.44
CA VAL A 161 -7.51 1.01 -12.96
C VAL A 161 -8.50 0.67 -11.85
N ILE A 162 -8.24 -0.41 -11.11
CA ILE A 162 -9.13 -0.87 -10.03
C ILE A 162 -9.10 0.06 -8.81
N LYS A 163 -7.97 0.71 -8.51
CA LYS A 163 -7.91 1.75 -7.48
C LYS A 163 -8.72 3.01 -7.86
N ILE A 164 -8.74 3.38 -9.13
CA ILE A 164 -9.58 4.47 -9.64
C ILE A 164 -11.04 4.09 -9.48
N TRP A 165 -11.44 2.90 -9.96
CA TRP A 165 -12.80 2.38 -9.77
C TRP A 165 -13.22 2.37 -8.29
N ARG A 166 -12.38 1.84 -7.40
CA ARG A 166 -12.61 1.86 -5.94
C ARG A 166 -12.90 3.27 -5.43
N LYS A 167 -12.09 4.26 -5.85
CA LYS A 167 -12.25 5.67 -5.47
C LYS A 167 -13.58 6.23 -5.96
N LEU A 168 -13.91 6.03 -7.24
CA LEU A 168 -15.12 6.56 -7.86
C LEU A 168 -16.39 5.94 -7.24
N MET A 169 -16.32 4.67 -6.84
CA MET A 169 -17.41 3.96 -6.19
C MET A 169 -17.47 4.18 -4.66
N GLY A 170 -16.54 4.94 -4.08
CA GLY A 170 -16.52 5.23 -2.65
C GLY A 170 -16.33 3.99 -1.77
N LEU A 171 -15.60 2.98 -2.24
CA LEU A 171 -15.44 1.70 -1.54
C LEU A 171 -14.30 1.74 -0.52
N ASP A 172 -14.57 1.25 0.68
CA ASP A 172 -13.53 0.97 1.67
C ASP A 172 -12.89 -0.39 1.38
N PHE A 173 -11.92 -0.38 0.46
CA PHE A 173 -11.18 -1.57 0.06
C PHE A 173 -9.67 -1.31 0.30
N PRO A 174 -9.06 -1.93 1.33
CA PRO A 174 -7.66 -1.72 1.69
C PRO A 174 -6.73 -1.89 0.49
N SER A 175 -5.80 -0.95 0.33
CA SER A 175 -4.98 -0.85 -0.89
C SER A 175 -4.14 -2.08 -1.15
N PHE A 176 -3.58 -2.72 -0.12
CA PHE A 176 -2.78 -3.93 -0.30
C PHE A 176 -3.66 -5.15 -0.60
N TYR A 177 -4.81 -5.28 0.07
CA TYR A 177 -5.77 -6.34 -0.26
C TYR A 177 -6.26 -6.23 -1.71
N LEU A 178 -6.61 -5.01 -2.17
CA LEU A 178 -6.97 -4.75 -3.56
C LEU A 178 -5.86 -5.14 -4.54
N GLU A 179 -4.61 -4.78 -4.25
CA GLU A 179 -3.45 -5.16 -5.08
C GLU A 179 -3.36 -6.68 -5.25
N LEU A 180 -3.46 -7.44 -4.15
CA LEU A 180 -3.39 -8.90 -4.18
C LEU A 180 -4.61 -9.51 -4.89
N SER A 181 -5.81 -8.98 -4.67
CA SER A 181 -7.03 -9.43 -5.35
C SER A 181 -6.96 -9.25 -6.86
N VAL A 182 -6.40 -8.15 -7.36
CA VAL A 182 -6.21 -7.93 -8.80
C VAL A 182 -5.21 -8.93 -9.38
N ILE A 183 -4.10 -9.17 -8.68
CA ILE A 183 -3.08 -10.14 -9.10
C ILE A 183 -3.68 -11.55 -9.16
N GLU A 184 -4.48 -11.93 -8.17
CA GLU A 184 -5.16 -13.22 -8.13
C GLU A 184 -6.21 -13.34 -9.24
N ALA A 185 -7.05 -12.33 -9.45
CA ALA A 185 -8.08 -12.32 -10.50
C ALA A 185 -7.51 -12.45 -11.92
N LEU A 186 -6.29 -11.96 -12.14
CA LEU A 186 -5.61 -11.96 -13.44
C LEU A 186 -4.51 -13.02 -13.54
N LYS A 187 -4.42 -13.92 -12.56
CA LYS A 187 -3.44 -15.01 -12.53
C LYS A 187 -3.59 -15.89 -13.77
N GLY A 188 -2.48 -16.15 -14.44
CA GLY A 188 -2.44 -16.96 -15.68
C GLY A 188 -2.88 -16.22 -16.95
N ARG A 189 -3.45 -15.01 -16.87
CA ARG A 189 -3.72 -14.20 -18.08
C ARG A 189 -2.42 -13.68 -18.68
N SER A 190 -2.35 -13.64 -20.00
CA SER A 190 -1.21 -13.11 -20.74
C SER A 190 -0.95 -11.63 -20.39
N LEU A 191 0.32 -11.25 -20.31
CA LEU A 191 0.78 -9.86 -20.22
C LEU A 191 1.00 -9.24 -21.61
N LEU A 192 1.02 -10.05 -22.66
CA LEU A 192 1.21 -9.61 -24.05
C LEU A 192 -0.10 -9.12 -24.67
N SER A 193 -1.24 -9.61 -24.19
CA SER A 193 -2.56 -9.10 -24.58
C SER A 193 -2.88 -7.85 -23.77
N LEU A 194 -2.75 -6.69 -24.41
CA LEU A 194 -2.93 -5.38 -23.80
C LEU A 194 -4.39 -4.90 -23.92
N SER A 195 -5.34 -5.65 -23.33
CA SER A 195 -6.76 -5.28 -23.27
C SER A 195 -7.17 -4.85 -21.84
N PRO A 196 -6.92 -3.59 -21.45
CA PRO A 196 -7.38 -3.01 -20.19
C PRO A 196 -8.84 -3.30 -19.86
N SER A 197 -9.73 -3.18 -20.85
CA SER A 197 -11.16 -3.38 -20.67
C SER A 197 -11.50 -4.83 -20.32
N GLU A 198 -10.90 -5.81 -21.01
CA GLU A 198 -11.08 -7.23 -20.67
C GLU A 198 -10.51 -7.58 -19.30
N ASN A 199 -9.34 -7.05 -18.94
CA ASN A 199 -8.75 -7.28 -17.63
C ASN A 199 -9.63 -6.67 -16.53
N PHE A 200 -10.17 -5.47 -16.74
CA PHE A 200 -11.11 -4.86 -15.81
C PHE A 200 -12.35 -5.73 -15.62
N VAL A 201 -12.98 -6.18 -16.71
CA VAL A 201 -14.14 -7.07 -16.66
C VAL A 201 -13.81 -8.39 -15.96
N GLN A 202 -12.62 -8.95 -16.18
CA GLN A 202 -12.16 -10.14 -15.47
C GLN A 202 -12.07 -9.90 -13.95
N VAL A 203 -11.47 -8.78 -13.54
CA VAL A 203 -11.39 -8.43 -12.11
C VAL A 203 -12.78 -8.24 -11.53
N MET A 204 -13.69 -7.54 -12.22
CA MET A 204 -15.06 -7.36 -11.75
C MET A 204 -15.80 -8.69 -11.61
N ASN A 205 -15.62 -9.63 -12.54
CA ASN A 205 -16.20 -10.98 -12.43
C ASN A 205 -15.66 -11.75 -11.22
N TYR A 206 -14.35 -11.69 -10.97
CA TYR A 206 -13.75 -12.28 -9.77
C TYR A 206 -14.32 -11.65 -8.49
N LEU A 207 -14.41 -10.31 -8.43
CA LEU A 207 -15.00 -9.60 -7.29
C LEU A 207 -16.48 -9.94 -7.09
N ALA A 208 -17.22 -10.16 -8.17
CA ALA A 208 -18.65 -10.48 -8.14
C ALA A 208 -18.95 -11.92 -7.69
N ASN A 209 -18.05 -12.87 -7.99
CA ASN A 209 -18.34 -14.30 -7.89
C ASN A 209 -17.49 -15.03 -6.83
N ASP A 210 -16.19 -14.72 -6.73
CA ASP A 210 -15.24 -15.54 -5.96
C ASP A 210 -14.66 -14.80 -4.74
N PHE A 211 -14.62 -13.46 -4.77
CA PHE A 211 -13.86 -12.65 -3.82
C PHE A 211 -14.25 -12.82 -2.35
N VAL A 212 -15.55 -12.94 -2.04
CA VAL A 212 -16.04 -12.98 -0.65
C VAL A 212 -15.42 -14.16 0.10
N ASP A 213 -15.34 -15.32 -0.54
CA ASP A 213 -14.88 -16.58 0.06
C ASP A 213 -13.38 -16.82 -0.20
N LYS A 214 -12.71 -15.96 -0.97
CA LYS A 214 -11.31 -16.14 -1.33
C LYS A 214 -10.40 -15.71 -0.17
N VAL A 215 -9.65 -16.67 0.35
CA VAL A 215 -8.51 -16.43 1.24
C VAL A 215 -7.34 -15.85 0.44
N ILE A 216 -6.83 -14.72 0.90
CA ILE A 216 -5.61 -14.07 0.38
C ILE A 216 -4.64 -13.87 1.53
N VAL A 217 -3.46 -14.48 1.43
CA VAL A 217 -2.38 -14.34 2.41
C VAL A 217 -1.34 -13.33 1.96
N ASP A 218 -0.64 -12.75 2.93
CA ASP A 218 0.49 -11.86 2.66
C ASP A 218 1.67 -12.67 2.05
N PRO A 219 2.16 -12.34 0.85
CA PRO A 219 3.29 -13.04 0.23
C PRO A 219 4.59 -12.96 1.04
N ALA A 220 4.73 -11.99 1.95
CA ALA A 220 5.87 -11.87 2.86
C ALA A 220 5.69 -12.60 4.21
N ASN A 221 4.47 -13.04 4.53
CA ASN A 221 4.12 -13.66 5.80
C ASN A 221 2.84 -14.49 5.66
N GLU A 222 2.98 -15.77 5.32
CA GLU A 222 1.84 -16.67 5.08
C GLU A 222 0.91 -16.84 6.30
N ASN A 223 1.39 -16.52 7.52
CA ASN A 223 0.56 -16.51 8.73
C ASN A 223 -0.35 -15.28 8.84
N ASN A 224 -0.23 -14.32 7.92
CA ASN A 224 -1.02 -13.10 7.88
C ASN A 224 -2.04 -13.19 6.74
N GLU A 225 -3.30 -13.47 7.09
CA GLU A 225 -4.40 -13.45 6.14
C GLU A 225 -4.85 -12.00 5.89
N VAL A 226 -4.49 -11.47 4.73
CA VAL A 226 -4.87 -10.10 4.31
C VAL A 226 -6.38 -9.99 4.07
N SER A 227 -7.04 -11.09 3.70
CA SER A 227 -8.50 -11.14 3.54
C SER A 227 -9.30 -10.98 4.83
N GLU A 228 -8.67 -11.01 6.02
CA GLU A 228 -9.32 -10.67 7.29
C GLU A 228 -9.41 -9.16 7.54
N GLU A 229 -8.77 -8.32 6.70
CA GLU A 229 -8.86 -6.85 6.84
C GLU A 229 -10.26 -6.30 6.56
N LEU A 230 -11.12 -7.09 5.91
CA LEU A 230 -12.52 -6.75 5.66
C LEU A 230 -13.46 -7.77 6.30
N THR A 231 -14.50 -7.26 6.93
CA THR A 231 -15.65 -8.06 7.36
C THR A 231 -16.44 -8.60 6.16
N ASN A 232 -17.25 -9.63 6.38
CA ASN A 232 -18.11 -10.18 5.32
C ASN A 232 -19.08 -9.15 4.73
N ILE A 233 -19.55 -8.19 5.53
CA ILE A 233 -20.43 -7.11 5.07
C ILE A 233 -19.67 -6.19 4.10
N GLU A 234 -18.45 -5.79 4.44
CA GLU A 234 -17.62 -4.94 3.57
C GLU A 234 -17.22 -5.68 2.28
N LYS A 235 -16.90 -6.99 2.36
CA LYS A 235 -16.66 -7.81 1.17
C LYS A 235 -17.89 -7.89 0.26
N GLN A 236 -19.07 -8.04 0.84
CA GLN A 236 -20.34 -8.11 0.11
C GLN A 236 -20.64 -6.77 -0.60
N ALA A 237 -20.34 -5.63 0.03
CA ALA A 237 -20.46 -4.31 -0.59
C ALA A 237 -19.57 -4.16 -1.85
N ILE A 238 -18.33 -4.64 -1.80
CA ILE A 238 -17.41 -4.66 -2.96
C ILE A 238 -17.97 -5.57 -4.07
N LYS A 239 -18.46 -6.75 -3.72
CA LYS A 239 -19.10 -7.69 -4.65
C LYS A 239 -20.30 -7.08 -5.36
N ASP A 240 -21.17 -6.39 -4.63
CA ASP A 240 -22.36 -5.76 -5.19
C ASP A 240 -22.00 -4.57 -6.10
N ALA A 241 -21.00 -3.77 -5.72
CA ALA A 241 -20.46 -2.72 -6.59
C ALA A 241 -19.85 -3.29 -7.88
N ALA A 242 -19.15 -4.42 -7.82
CA ALA A 242 -18.61 -5.08 -9.01
C ALA A 242 -19.72 -5.60 -9.93
N LYS A 243 -20.78 -6.21 -9.37
CA LYS A 243 -21.96 -6.64 -10.14
C LYS A 243 -22.69 -5.48 -10.81
N ALA A 244 -22.83 -4.36 -10.11
CA ALA A 244 -23.41 -3.15 -10.68
C ALA A 244 -22.53 -2.63 -11.84
N SER A 245 -21.21 -2.57 -11.63
CA SER A 245 -20.26 -2.08 -12.63
C SER A 245 -20.26 -2.91 -13.92
N LEU A 246 -20.42 -4.23 -13.83
CA LEU A 246 -20.54 -5.11 -15.02
C LEU A 246 -21.78 -4.84 -15.88
N ARG A 247 -22.80 -4.17 -15.33
CA ARG A 247 -24.05 -3.82 -16.01
C ARG A 247 -24.10 -2.36 -16.45
N SER A 248 -23.09 -1.58 -16.09
CA SER A 248 -23.01 -0.15 -16.34
C SER A 248 -22.22 0.15 -17.61
N ALA A 249 -22.44 1.34 -18.16
CA ALA A 249 -21.58 1.88 -19.20
C ALA A 249 -20.22 2.31 -18.63
N TRP A 250 -19.18 2.31 -19.47
CA TRP A 250 -17.79 2.55 -19.07
C TRP A 250 -17.56 3.91 -18.41
N ASP A 251 -18.23 4.93 -18.91
CA ASP A 251 -18.22 6.32 -18.42
C ASP A 251 -18.81 6.49 -17.01
N HIS A 252 -19.53 5.49 -16.51
CA HIS A 252 -20.08 5.48 -15.14
C HIS A 252 -19.20 4.70 -14.15
N VAL A 253 -18.28 3.85 -14.63
CA VAL A 253 -17.45 3.00 -13.76
C VAL A 253 -16.02 3.51 -13.63
N ILE A 254 -15.49 4.15 -14.68
CA ILE A 254 -14.16 4.75 -14.74
C ILE A 254 -14.28 6.05 -15.53
N TYR A 255 -13.92 7.18 -14.90
CA TYR A 255 -13.92 8.52 -15.50
C TYR A 255 -12.92 9.45 -14.79
#